data_AF-A0A7V2LM48-F1
#
_entry.id   AF-A0A7V2LM48-F1
#
_cell.length_a   1.000
_cell.length_b   1.000
_cell.length_c   1.000
_cell.angle_alpha   90.00
_cell.angle_beta   90.00
_cell.angle_gamma   90.00
#
_symmetry.space_group_name_H-M   'P 1'
#
loop_
_entity.id
_entity.type
_entity.pdbx_description
1 polymer ?
#
loop_
_entity_poly.entity_id
_entity_poly.type
_entity_poly.pdbx_seq_one_letter_code
_entity_poly.pdbx_strand_id
1 'polypeptide(L)'
;MKKTTVFLIVMVLVLILTAPQTPIRAQLAPVRQGGTETLVTSAADSGPGTLRQALLDVQDGDTITFDPAVFPPTAPVTISITSALPHINANNLTLDASNAGVILDGSQLPGDWEAGLQIVGSDANTIQGLQFSNFSGPGIAISGDARNNVIGGDRSVGSGPFGQGNLFSRNDAGVNLAGATLNVITGNLMGTDATGVPRLGNQTGVWICEGANGNTIGPNNVIAFNNGSGIVVNGPDSTHNTITQNSIHDNHWAGIFLAGSANNKIPVPIILDYDLPAGTLTGIACSNCTIEIFSDDSDEGAIFEGQTTADSRGVFAFGKNTSFTGSHLTATATDEDGNTSQFSVPTTGTVRSLILQQGNDLPISPYWARCSSELLDNHIGSLWGYLGSPSVPGNFSCDPQGVKGLKMVRMSFNEIEDWPSIDWSRPETITVEQDAFVTRLDESGITVTYILSFWDKANHPEGWPDIPSRFTTEDEIQRYLEYVRYIVGHFKGRVRYFELWNEPDNDGSAIQHIKPEDYVELVRRVVPVIRDEYPEAKIVVGSIVLFYGQDDLYHLIQSDVMPLVDVIAWHPLYGTSPEYEEDREYYYAYPDIAEDIKETAISHGFQGEFRGD
;
A
#
# COMPACT_ATOMS: atom_id res chain seq x y z
N MET A 1 48.99 -6.99 -56.64
CA MET A 1 48.64 -5.56 -56.49
C MET A 1 47.91 -5.39 -55.18
N LYS A 2 48.56 -4.75 -54.20
CA LYS A 2 48.03 -4.50 -52.86
C LYS A 2 46.90 -3.48 -52.94
N LYS A 3 45.75 -3.77 -52.31
CA LYS A 3 44.78 -2.75 -51.89
C LYS A 3 44.68 -2.80 -50.37
N THR A 4 45.15 -1.71 -49.79
CA THR A 4 45.22 -1.38 -48.38
C THR A 4 43.84 -0.97 -47.90
N THR A 5 43.30 -1.60 -46.87
CA THR A 5 42.16 -1.06 -46.11
C THR A 5 42.66 -0.82 -44.69
N VAL A 6 42.59 0.45 -44.30
CA VAL A 6 43.07 1.03 -43.06
C VAL A 6 42.06 0.70 -41.93
N PHE A 7 42.56 0.14 -40.84
CA PHE A 7 41.82 0.03 -39.58
C PHE A 7 41.79 1.40 -38.90
N LEU A 8 40.59 1.96 -38.73
CA LEU A 8 40.36 3.16 -37.94
C LEU A 8 40.08 2.72 -36.49
N ILE A 9 41.08 2.88 -35.62
CA ILE A 9 40.91 2.73 -34.16
C ILE A 9 40.31 4.03 -33.65
N VAL A 10 39.05 4.00 -33.23
CA VAL A 10 38.43 5.10 -32.48
C VAL A 10 38.70 4.82 -30.99
N MET A 11 39.70 5.52 -30.47
CA MET A 11 40.03 5.56 -29.04
C MET A 11 39.14 6.63 -28.40
N VAL A 12 38.09 6.23 -27.67
CA VAL A 12 37.29 7.16 -26.86
C VAL A 12 38.04 7.43 -25.57
N LEU A 13 38.63 8.62 -25.49
CA LEU A 13 39.27 9.18 -24.31
C LEU A 13 38.17 9.73 -23.40
N VAL A 14 37.84 9.04 -22.31
CA VAL A 14 36.97 9.59 -21.25
C VAL A 14 37.81 10.55 -20.42
N LEU A 15 37.65 11.85 -20.69
CA LEU A 15 38.15 12.92 -19.83
C LEU A 15 37.26 12.97 -18.58
N ILE A 16 37.77 12.51 -17.44
CA ILE A 16 37.17 12.78 -16.13
C ILE A 16 37.49 14.26 -15.80
N LEU A 17 36.51 15.12 -15.95
CA LEU A 17 36.55 16.49 -15.41
C LEU A 17 36.36 16.40 -13.90
N THR A 18 37.45 16.34 -13.15
CA THR A 18 37.44 16.64 -11.72
C THR A 18 37.34 18.15 -11.53
N ALA A 19 36.22 18.62 -10.96
CA ALA A 19 36.12 19.99 -10.48
C ALA A 19 37.08 20.17 -9.28
N PRO A 20 37.87 21.25 -9.21
CA PRO A 20 38.75 21.50 -8.08
C PRO A 20 37.90 21.88 -6.86
N GLN A 21 37.90 21.03 -5.84
CA GLN A 21 37.38 21.40 -4.52
C GLN A 21 38.25 22.53 -3.95
N THR A 22 37.66 23.72 -3.79
CA THR A 22 38.20 24.78 -2.95
C THR A 22 38.27 24.28 -1.50
N PRO A 23 39.44 24.34 -0.82
CA PRO A 23 39.53 23.92 0.57
C PRO A 23 38.83 24.97 1.43
N ILE A 24 37.63 24.65 1.94
CA ILE A 24 37.06 25.37 3.07
C ILE A 24 37.94 25.02 4.26
N ARG A 25 38.81 25.96 4.63
CA ARG A 25 39.63 25.90 5.83
C ARG A 25 38.68 26.08 7.01
N ALA A 26 38.04 24.99 7.44
CA ALA A 26 37.42 24.92 8.75
C ALA A 26 38.51 25.21 9.77
N GLN A 27 38.30 26.26 10.56
CA GLN A 27 39.14 26.59 11.69
C GLN A 27 38.92 25.49 12.72
N LEU A 28 39.70 24.42 12.62
CA LEU A 28 39.78 23.36 13.63
C LEU A 28 40.19 24.01 14.95
N ALA A 29 39.21 24.19 15.84
CA ALA A 29 39.49 24.23 17.25
C ALA A 29 40.21 22.91 17.61
N PRO A 30 41.20 22.92 18.51
CA PRO A 30 42.01 21.75 18.77
C PRO A 30 41.14 20.65 19.39
N VAL A 31 40.91 19.58 18.65
CA VAL A 31 40.43 18.29 19.17
C VAL A 31 41.46 17.85 20.22
N ARG A 32 41.05 17.67 21.47
CA ARG A 32 41.86 16.86 22.40
C ARG A 32 41.87 15.44 21.85
N GLN A 33 43.03 14.98 21.39
CA GLN A 33 43.26 13.54 21.28
C GLN A 33 43.23 12.94 22.68
N GLY A 34 42.39 11.93 22.87
CA GLY A 34 42.40 11.03 24.04
C GLY A 34 41.23 11.29 24.98
N GLY A 35 40.08 10.68 24.69
CA GLY A 35 39.14 10.35 25.75
C GLY A 35 39.77 9.39 26.75
N THR A 36 39.21 9.37 27.95
CA THR A 36 39.67 8.55 29.06
C THR A 36 38.92 7.23 29.10
N GLU A 37 39.61 6.17 29.53
CA GLU A 37 38.99 4.88 29.79
C GLU A 37 38.57 4.79 31.26
N THR A 38 37.29 4.58 31.50
CA THR A 38 36.70 4.39 32.82
C THR A 38 36.26 2.94 32.97
N LEU A 39 36.80 2.26 33.99
CA LEU A 39 36.44 0.89 34.31
C LEU A 39 35.35 0.86 35.40
N VAL A 40 34.20 0.26 35.10
CA VAL A 40 33.13 -0.02 36.07
C VAL A 40 33.50 -1.26 36.88
N THR A 41 33.63 -1.09 38.20
CA THR A 41 34.11 -2.11 39.14
C THR A 41 33.07 -2.47 40.21
N SER A 42 31.81 -2.07 40.05
CA SER A 42 30.74 -2.31 41.01
C SER A 42 29.40 -2.51 40.33
N ALA A 43 28.65 -3.52 40.79
CA ALA A 43 27.27 -3.79 40.36
C ALA A 43 26.22 -3.01 41.17
N ALA A 44 26.65 -2.13 42.08
CA ALA A 44 25.72 -1.24 42.78
C ALA A 44 25.12 -0.19 41.82
N ASP A 45 23.90 0.27 42.12
CA ASP A 45 23.22 1.30 41.32
C ASP A 45 23.89 2.69 41.41
N SER A 46 24.56 2.99 42.53
CA SER A 46 25.19 4.30 42.75
C SER A 46 26.44 4.23 43.63
N GLY A 47 27.23 5.30 43.58
CA GLY A 47 28.49 5.43 44.31
C GLY A 47 29.72 5.17 43.45
N PRO A 48 30.94 5.29 44.03
CA PRO A 48 32.18 5.13 43.29
C PRO A 48 32.30 3.77 42.58
N GLY A 49 32.81 3.78 41.33
CA GLY A 49 33.02 2.57 40.54
C GLY A 49 31.77 1.97 39.89
N THR A 50 30.62 2.64 39.96
CA THR A 50 29.36 2.19 39.33
C THR A 50 29.19 2.77 37.93
N LEU A 51 28.35 2.13 37.11
CA LEU A 51 27.95 2.67 35.79
C LEU A 51 27.34 4.07 35.92
N ARG A 52 26.47 4.29 36.91
CA ARG A 52 25.87 5.60 37.16
C ARG A 52 26.92 6.69 37.37
N GLN A 53 27.93 6.42 38.19
CA GLN A 53 29.00 7.39 38.42
C GLN A 53 29.81 7.63 37.14
N ALA A 54 30.12 6.58 36.39
CA ALA A 54 30.81 6.70 35.11
C ALA A 54 30.03 7.58 34.11
N LEU A 55 28.70 7.41 34.03
CA LEU A 55 27.81 8.23 33.18
C LEU A 55 27.70 9.68 33.67
N LEU A 56 27.85 9.97 34.97
CA LEU A 56 27.89 11.33 35.49
C LEU A 56 29.20 12.05 35.14
N ASP A 57 30.31 11.31 35.10
CA ASP A 57 31.64 11.87 34.91
C ASP A 57 32.07 11.95 33.43
N VAL A 58 31.35 11.23 32.56
CA VAL A 58 31.68 11.05 31.14
C VAL A 58 31.84 12.37 30.38
N GLN A 59 32.87 12.43 29.55
CA GLN A 59 33.18 13.52 28.63
C GLN A 59 33.25 13.03 27.18
N ASP A 60 33.29 13.97 26.24
CA ASP A 60 33.36 13.66 24.82
C ASP A 60 34.58 12.77 24.49
N GLY A 61 34.34 11.66 23.79
CA GLY A 61 35.35 10.70 23.35
C GLY A 61 35.74 9.64 24.39
N ASP A 62 35.19 9.67 25.60
CA ASP A 62 35.49 8.71 26.65
C ASP A 62 35.04 7.28 26.29
N THR A 63 35.67 6.31 26.92
CA THR A 63 35.30 4.89 26.84
C THR A 63 34.96 4.37 28.24
N ILE A 64 33.81 3.73 28.39
CA ILE A 64 33.39 3.06 29.62
C ILE A 64 33.40 1.55 29.36
N THR A 65 34.20 0.82 30.13
CA THR A 65 34.30 -0.65 30.10
C THR A 65 33.95 -1.25 31.46
N PHE A 66 33.80 -2.57 31.53
CA PHE A 66 33.37 -3.27 32.74
C PHE A 66 34.42 -4.29 33.19
N ASP A 67 34.73 -4.33 34.48
CA ASP A 67 35.70 -5.27 35.06
C ASP A 67 35.17 -6.72 34.97
N PRO A 68 35.81 -7.62 34.19
CA PRO A 68 35.37 -9.00 34.07
C PRO A 68 35.46 -9.80 35.38
N ALA A 69 36.21 -9.32 36.38
CA ALA A 69 36.19 -9.91 37.72
C ALA A 69 34.89 -9.63 38.47
N VAL A 70 34.22 -8.52 38.17
CA VAL A 70 32.93 -8.11 38.76
C VAL A 70 31.76 -8.52 37.88
N PHE A 71 31.95 -8.50 36.56
CA PHE A 71 30.96 -8.86 35.54
C PHE A 71 31.48 -10.01 34.66
N PRO A 72 31.60 -11.25 35.19
CA PRO A 72 32.16 -12.36 34.44
C PRO A 72 31.38 -12.63 33.14
N PRO A 73 32.05 -12.79 31.99
CA PRO A 73 31.38 -13.03 30.71
C PRO A 73 30.46 -14.26 30.70
N THR A 74 30.85 -15.30 31.43
CA THR A 74 30.11 -16.58 31.51
C THR A 74 29.10 -16.62 32.66
N ALA A 75 29.06 -15.60 33.51
CA ALA A 75 28.12 -15.48 34.62
C ALA A 75 27.69 -14.02 34.77
N PRO A 76 26.79 -13.54 33.88
CA PRO A 76 26.39 -12.14 33.87
C PRO A 76 25.85 -11.65 35.22
N VAL A 77 26.18 -10.41 35.57
CA VAL A 77 25.83 -9.78 36.83
C VAL A 77 24.85 -8.64 36.60
N THR A 78 23.82 -8.60 37.45
CA THR A 78 22.74 -7.61 37.39
C THR A 78 23.10 -6.36 38.19
N ILE A 79 22.91 -5.21 37.55
CA ILE A 79 22.80 -3.89 38.18
C ILE A 79 21.32 -3.58 38.28
N SER A 80 20.76 -3.64 39.50
CA SER A 80 19.36 -3.28 39.75
C SER A 80 19.21 -1.76 39.77
N ILE A 81 18.55 -1.21 38.76
CA ILE A 81 18.38 0.24 38.61
C ILE A 81 17.21 0.70 39.47
N THR A 82 17.46 1.62 40.42
CA THR A 82 16.44 2.11 41.37
C THR A 82 15.96 3.53 41.10
N SER A 83 16.61 4.23 40.18
CA SER A 83 16.24 5.56 39.68
C SER A 83 16.78 5.75 38.27
N ALA A 84 16.19 6.65 37.47
CA ALA A 84 16.64 6.89 36.10
C ALA A 84 18.17 7.11 36.03
N LEU A 85 18.84 6.45 35.09
CA LEU A 85 20.28 6.66 34.84
C LEU A 85 20.52 8.05 34.21
N PRO A 86 21.70 8.67 34.46
CA PRO A 86 22.05 9.94 33.82
C PRO A 86 21.98 9.84 32.30
N HIS A 87 21.50 10.89 31.64
CA HIS A 87 21.46 10.96 30.19
C HIS A 87 22.88 11.03 29.62
N ILE A 88 23.09 10.38 28.47
CA ILE A 88 24.31 10.47 27.68
C ILE A 88 24.22 11.74 26.84
N ASN A 89 24.92 12.77 27.30
CA ASN A 89 25.04 14.07 26.61
C ASN A 89 26.45 14.29 26.00
N ALA A 90 27.41 13.42 26.34
CA ALA A 90 28.77 13.46 25.79
C ALA A 90 28.78 12.81 24.42
N ASN A 91 29.47 13.42 23.44
CA ASN A 91 29.62 12.90 22.08
C ASN A 91 30.75 11.88 21.99
N ASN A 92 30.73 11.01 20.98
CA ASN A 92 31.80 10.03 20.74
C ASN A 92 32.08 9.11 21.95
N LEU A 93 31.10 8.90 22.84
CA LEU A 93 31.21 7.94 23.93
C LEU A 93 31.23 6.51 23.37
N THR A 94 32.12 5.67 23.87
CA THR A 94 32.03 4.22 23.70
C THR A 94 31.68 3.55 25.03
N LEU A 95 30.47 2.99 25.15
CA LEU A 95 30.05 2.17 26.28
C LEU A 95 30.12 0.70 25.86
N ASP A 96 31.15 -0.01 26.34
CA ASP A 96 31.54 -1.32 25.83
C ASP A 96 31.57 -2.39 26.93
N ALA A 97 30.59 -3.29 26.87
CA ALA A 97 30.51 -4.49 27.68
C ALA A 97 30.77 -5.78 26.87
N SER A 98 31.37 -5.69 25.68
CA SER A 98 31.58 -6.83 24.78
C SER A 98 32.46 -7.94 25.37
N ASN A 99 33.22 -7.63 26.43
CA ASN A 99 34.06 -8.58 27.16
C ASN A 99 33.58 -8.83 28.60
N ALA A 100 32.32 -8.52 28.91
CA ALA A 100 31.74 -8.66 30.25
C ALA A 100 30.31 -9.21 30.17
N GLY A 101 29.79 -9.70 31.29
CA GLY A 101 28.39 -10.10 31.43
C GLY A 101 27.63 -9.08 32.27
N VAL A 102 26.98 -8.09 31.64
CA VAL A 102 26.31 -6.99 32.33
C VAL A 102 24.82 -6.99 32.01
N ILE A 103 23.99 -7.00 33.04
CA ILE A 103 22.53 -6.89 32.93
C ILE A 103 22.08 -5.61 33.64
N LEU A 104 21.42 -4.70 32.92
CA LEU A 104 20.69 -3.59 33.50
C LEU A 104 19.23 -4.02 33.68
N ASP A 105 18.78 -4.03 34.94
CA ASP A 105 17.42 -4.45 35.29
C ASP A 105 16.60 -3.26 35.80
N GLY A 106 15.55 -2.91 35.06
CA GLY A 106 14.65 -1.80 35.35
C GLY A 106 13.50 -2.13 36.30
N SER A 107 13.41 -3.37 36.80
CA SER A 107 12.24 -3.86 37.56
C SER A 107 11.92 -3.09 38.85
N GLN A 108 12.86 -2.28 39.36
CA GLN A 108 12.71 -1.46 40.57
C GLN A 108 12.45 0.02 40.28
N LEU A 109 12.33 0.41 39.01
CA LEU A 109 12.03 1.79 38.62
C LEU A 109 10.55 2.13 38.90
N PRO A 110 10.26 3.30 39.49
CA PRO A 110 8.90 3.64 39.91
C PRO A 110 8.04 4.29 38.82
N GLY A 111 8.63 4.69 37.69
CA GLY A 111 7.96 5.44 36.63
C GLY A 111 7.30 4.56 35.57
N ASP A 112 6.22 5.08 34.98
CA ASP A 112 5.46 4.41 33.92
C ASP A 112 6.17 4.42 32.56
N TRP A 113 7.17 5.29 32.39
CA TRP A 113 8.04 5.33 31.23
C TRP A 113 9.47 5.63 31.68
N GLU A 114 10.27 4.58 31.80
CA GLU A 114 11.66 4.69 32.25
C GLU A 114 12.56 3.90 31.32
N ALA A 115 13.42 4.61 30.60
CA ALA A 115 14.38 4.00 29.69
C ALA A 115 15.62 3.48 30.43
N GLY A 116 16.25 2.43 29.91
CA GLY A 116 17.51 1.93 30.44
C GLY A 116 18.66 2.92 30.29
N LEU A 117 18.93 3.35 29.05
CA LEU A 117 19.83 4.47 28.75
C LEU A 117 19.14 5.46 27.81
N GLN A 118 19.49 6.74 27.95
CA GLN A 118 18.98 7.81 27.10
C GLN A 118 20.14 8.59 26.48
N ILE A 119 20.20 8.61 25.16
CA ILE A 119 21.07 9.51 24.39
C ILE A 119 20.22 10.72 24.00
N VAL A 120 20.60 11.91 24.47
CA VAL A 120 19.80 13.13 24.29
C VAL A 120 20.67 14.23 23.70
N GLY A 121 20.46 14.52 22.41
CA GLY A 121 21.23 15.55 21.68
C GLY A 121 22.73 15.27 21.66
N SER A 122 23.11 14.00 21.64
CA SER A 122 24.49 13.55 21.59
C SER A 122 24.77 12.67 20.38
N ASP A 123 25.94 12.90 19.78
CA ASP A 123 26.33 12.35 18.49
C ASP A 123 27.45 11.31 18.60
N ALA A 124 27.49 10.40 17.63
CA ALA A 124 28.62 9.49 17.39
C ALA A 124 28.94 8.53 18.54
N ASN A 125 27.98 8.20 19.40
CA ASN A 125 28.18 7.26 20.50
C ASN A 125 28.04 5.80 20.04
N THR A 126 28.74 4.90 20.71
CA THR A 126 28.62 3.44 20.52
C THR A 126 28.21 2.79 21.84
N ILE A 127 27.12 2.01 21.83
CA ILE A 127 26.67 1.21 22.98
C ILE A 127 26.60 -0.25 22.57
N GLN A 128 27.41 -1.11 23.20
CA GLN A 128 27.58 -2.50 22.80
C GLN A 128 27.80 -3.45 23.98
N GLY A 129 27.38 -4.70 23.82
CA GLY A 129 27.63 -5.77 24.79
C GLY A 129 26.83 -5.69 26.09
N LEU A 130 25.69 -4.99 26.13
CA LEU A 130 24.82 -4.89 27.31
C LEU A 130 23.51 -5.69 27.17
N GLN A 131 22.98 -6.17 28.30
CA GLN A 131 21.59 -6.65 28.40
C GLN A 131 20.71 -5.62 29.12
N PHE A 132 19.53 -5.35 28.55
CA PHE A 132 18.49 -4.48 29.09
C PHE A 132 17.22 -5.29 29.35
N SER A 133 16.76 -5.31 30.60
CA SER A 133 15.61 -6.10 31.01
C SER A 133 14.63 -5.32 31.89
N ASN A 134 13.34 -5.57 31.69
CA ASN A 134 12.24 -5.11 32.55
C ASN A 134 12.13 -3.58 32.70
N PHE A 135 12.41 -2.82 31.65
CA PHE A 135 12.18 -1.38 31.61
C PHE A 135 10.73 -1.07 31.19
N SER A 136 10.06 -0.15 31.90
CA SER A 136 8.72 0.32 31.53
C SER A 136 8.74 1.21 30.27
N GLY A 137 9.91 1.77 29.93
CA GLY A 137 10.20 2.38 28.64
C GLY A 137 11.12 1.53 27.77
N PRO A 138 11.87 2.13 26.83
CA PRO A 138 12.80 1.40 25.98
C PRO A 138 14.06 0.97 26.72
N GLY A 139 14.73 -0.10 26.27
CA GLY A 139 16.07 -0.41 26.76
C GLY A 139 17.05 0.73 26.48
N ILE A 140 17.02 1.27 25.25
CA ILE A 140 17.75 2.50 24.88
C ILE A 140 16.81 3.45 24.15
N ALA A 141 16.76 4.71 24.58
CA ALA A 141 16.13 5.82 23.86
C ALA A 141 17.19 6.73 23.22
N ILE A 142 16.98 7.13 21.98
CA ILE A 142 17.79 8.11 21.25
C ILE A 142 16.87 9.25 20.82
N SER A 143 17.19 10.47 21.25
CA SER A 143 16.31 11.63 21.06
C SER A 143 17.07 12.96 20.95
N GLY A 144 16.32 14.05 20.70
CA GLY A 144 16.85 15.41 20.71
C GLY A 144 17.80 15.69 19.54
N ASP A 145 17.44 15.26 18.33
CA ASP A 145 18.24 15.40 17.10
C ASP A 145 19.61 14.67 17.13
N ALA A 146 19.78 13.73 18.06
CA ALA A 146 20.98 12.89 18.17
C ALA A 146 21.24 12.09 16.88
N ARG A 147 22.50 12.07 16.45
CA ARG A 147 22.88 11.43 15.18
C ARG A 147 24.16 10.61 15.19
N ASN A 148 24.28 9.72 14.21
CA ASN A 148 25.45 8.87 14.00
C ASN A 148 25.77 7.95 15.18
N ASN A 149 24.80 7.64 16.04
CA ASN A 149 25.00 6.69 17.12
C ASN A 149 24.90 5.26 16.60
N VAL A 150 25.67 4.36 17.19
CA VAL A 150 25.69 2.93 16.87
C VAL A 150 25.26 2.13 18.11
N ILE A 151 24.18 1.37 17.97
CA ILE A 151 23.70 0.46 18.99
C ILE A 151 23.96 -0.97 18.52
N GLY A 152 24.88 -1.64 19.18
CA GLY A 152 25.31 -3.00 18.88
C GLY A 152 26.52 -3.05 17.94
N GLY A 153 26.78 -4.23 17.36
CA GLY A 153 27.97 -4.49 16.55
C GLY A 153 28.08 -5.96 16.13
N ASP A 154 29.30 -6.45 15.95
CA ASP A 154 29.54 -7.86 15.62
C ASP A 154 29.44 -8.75 16.87
N ARG A 155 28.42 -9.62 16.90
CA ARG A 155 28.18 -10.58 17.98
C ARG A 155 29.31 -11.61 18.15
N SER A 156 30.20 -11.76 17.18
CA SER A 156 31.38 -12.65 17.27
C SER A 156 32.61 -11.98 17.89
N VAL A 157 32.56 -10.66 18.14
CA VAL A 157 33.67 -9.90 18.71
C VAL A 157 33.47 -9.69 20.20
N GLY A 158 34.42 -10.19 20.99
CA GLY A 158 34.43 -10.09 22.45
C GLY A 158 34.13 -11.41 23.14
N SER A 159 34.44 -11.50 24.44
CA SER A 159 34.21 -12.72 25.24
C SER A 159 32.85 -12.76 25.95
N GLY A 160 32.10 -11.66 25.91
CA GLY A 160 30.77 -11.50 26.50
C GLY A 160 29.72 -12.44 25.89
N PRO A 161 28.57 -12.63 26.55
CA PRO A 161 27.52 -13.55 26.11
C PRO A 161 26.91 -13.22 24.73
N PHE A 162 27.07 -11.98 24.26
CA PHE A 162 26.54 -11.50 22.98
C PHE A 162 27.57 -10.70 22.15
N GLY A 163 28.87 -10.80 22.48
CA GLY A 163 29.90 -9.99 21.82
C GLY A 163 29.54 -8.50 21.85
N GLN A 164 29.64 -7.81 20.71
CA GLN A 164 29.23 -6.40 20.59
C GLN A 164 27.71 -6.21 20.44
N GLY A 165 26.91 -7.27 20.25
CA GLY A 165 25.46 -7.12 20.23
C GLY A 165 24.91 -6.72 21.59
N ASN A 166 23.76 -6.05 21.64
CA ASN A 166 23.00 -5.88 22.89
C ASN A 166 21.80 -6.83 22.93
N LEU A 167 21.32 -7.14 24.13
CA LEU A 167 20.12 -7.96 24.34
C LEU A 167 19.02 -7.13 25.00
N PHE A 168 17.83 -7.13 24.41
CA PHE A 168 16.67 -6.39 24.90
C PHE A 168 15.50 -7.33 25.16
N SER A 169 15.04 -7.40 26.41
CA SER A 169 13.97 -8.31 26.82
C SER A 169 12.99 -7.64 27.79
N ARG A 170 11.69 -7.91 27.63
CA ARG A 170 10.62 -7.45 28.54
C ARG A 170 10.61 -5.94 28.77
N ASN A 171 10.99 -5.18 27.75
CA ASN A 171 10.91 -3.72 27.75
C ASN A 171 9.67 -3.27 26.96
N ASP A 172 9.30 -2.00 27.04
CA ASP A 172 8.30 -1.45 26.11
C ASP A 172 8.84 -1.47 24.67
N ALA A 173 10.05 -0.94 24.46
CA ALA A 173 10.78 -1.17 23.22
C ALA A 173 12.20 -1.68 23.47
N GLY A 174 12.79 -2.40 22.53
CA GLY A 174 14.23 -2.65 22.58
C GLY A 174 15.00 -1.34 22.42
N VAL A 175 14.81 -0.69 21.27
CA VAL A 175 15.37 0.62 20.97
C VAL A 175 14.28 1.57 20.47
N ASN A 176 14.28 2.81 20.97
CA ASN A 176 13.42 3.89 20.50
C ASN A 176 14.28 5.01 19.86
N LEU A 177 13.91 5.44 18.67
CA LEU A 177 14.46 6.57 17.91
C LEU A 177 13.39 7.65 17.75
N ALA A 178 13.51 8.77 18.48
CA ALA A 178 12.53 9.87 18.48
C ALA A 178 13.18 11.17 17.98
N GLY A 179 12.83 11.61 16.77
CA GLY A 179 13.49 12.77 16.12
C GLY A 179 14.98 12.58 15.83
N ALA A 180 15.50 11.36 15.99
CA ALA A 180 16.92 11.04 15.82
C ALA A 180 17.24 10.69 14.36
N THR A 181 18.46 11.00 13.90
CA THR A 181 18.84 10.81 12.48
C THR A 181 20.16 10.08 12.28
N LEU A 182 20.30 9.36 11.17
CA LEU A 182 21.58 8.73 10.79
C LEU A 182 22.15 7.76 11.85
N ASN A 183 21.31 7.16 12.69
CA ASN A 183 21.75 6.17 13.67
C ASN A 183 21.72 4.75 13.09
N VAL A 184 22.58 3.87 13.60
CA VAL A 184 22.68 2.48 13.15
C VAL A 184 22.38 1.54 14.32
N ILE A 185 21.39 0.69 14.13
CA ILE A 185 21.02 -0.36 15.08
C ILE A 185 21.39 -1.70 14.44
N THR A 186 22.44 -2.37 14.91
CA THR A 186 23.02 -3.54 14.22
C THR A 186 23.38 -4.66 15.20
N GLY A 187 23.21 -5.91 14.78
CA GLY A 187 23.69 -7.07 15.54
C GLY A 187 23.03 -7.31 16.91
N ASN A 188 21.90 -6.68 17.21
CA ASN A 188 21.23 -6.81 18.50
C ASN A 188 20.27 -8.02 18.55
N LEU A 189 19.93 -8.45 19.76
CA LEU A 189 18.92 -9.46 20.05
C LEU A 189 17.74 -8.78 20.76
N MET A 190 16.53 -8.86 20.19
CA MET A 190 15.36 -8.15 20.69
C MET A 190 14.17 -9.09 20.83
N GLY A 191 13.70 -9.29 22.06
CA GLY A 191 12.58 -10.15 22.42
C GLY A 191 12.95 -11.62 22.61
N THR A 192 14.24 -11.93 22.52
CA THR A 192 14.79 -13.29 22.64
C THR A 192 16.02 -13.34 23.57
N ASP A 193 16.60 -14.52 23.78
CA ASP A 193 17.85 -14.70 24.51
C ASP A 193 19.08 -14.86 23.58
N ALA A 194 20.26 -15.16 24.14
CA ALA A 194 21.49 -15.38 23.37
C ALA A 194 21.43 -16.54 22.36
N THR A 195 20.50 -17.49 22.55
CA THR A 195 20.25 -18.61 21.62
C THR A 195 19.24 -18.25 20.54
N GLY A 196 18.50 -17.16 20.70
CA GLY A 196 17.44 -16.77 19.79
C GLY A 196 16.12 -17.53 20.01
N VAL A 197 15.94 -18.26 21.12
CA VAL A 197 14.78 -19.18 21.30
C VAL A 197 13.71 -18.73 22.31
N PRO A 198 14.02 -18.35 23.56
CA PRO A 198 12.99 -18.06 24.56
C PRO A 198 12.19 -16.80 24.24
N ARG A 199 10.87 -16.87 24.44
CA ARG A 199 9.94 -15.75 24.25
C ARG A 199 10.05 -14.74 25.39
N LEU A 200 11.02 -13.84 25.28
CA LEU A 200 11.30 -12.78 26.25
C LEU A 200 10.89 -11.40 25.71
N GLY A 201 9.84 -11.38 24.88
CA GLY A 201 9.38 -10.26 24.08
C GLY A 201 9.38 -8.90 24.78
N ASN A 202 9.78 -7.88 24.04
CA ASN A 202 9.41 -6.50 24.33
C ASN A 202 7.97 -6.25 23.82
N GLN A 203 7.40 -5.06 24.02
CA GLN A 203 6.20 -4.69 23.27
C GLN A 203 6.54 -4.48 21.79
N THR A 204 7.63 -3.77 21.50
CA THR A 204 8.16 -3.59 20.14
C THR A 204 9.67 -3.84 20.12
N GLY A 205 10.24 -4.41 19.05
CA GLY A 205 11.69 -4.52 18.92
C GLY A 205 12.37 -3.15 18.75
N VAL A 206 12.07 -2.48 17.64
CA VAL A 206 12.53 -1.11 17.34
C VAL A 206 11.36 -0.19 17.05
N TRP A 207 11.33 0.98 17.68
CA TRP A 207 10.31 2.01 17.47
C TRP A 207 10.94 3.30 16.94
N ILE A 208 10.53 3.74 15.75
CA ILE A 208 10.98 4.97 15.09
C ILE A 208 9.81 5.95 15.05
N CYS A 209 9.95 7.14 15.62
CA CYS A 209 8.87 8.12 15.68
C CYS A 209 9.36 9.58 15.71
N GLU A 210 8.40 10.50 15.82
CA GLU A 210 8.65 11.95 15.98
C GLU A 210 9.57 12.53 14.88
N GLY A 211 9.43 12.03 13.65
CA GLY A 211 10.20 12.52 12.51
C GLY A 211 11.63 11.97 12.42
N ALA A 212 11.96 10.94 13.20
CA ALA A 212 13.24 10.23 13.08
C ALA A 212 13.42 9.70 11.65
N ASN A 213 14.53 10.06 11.01
CA ASN A 213 14.78 9.82 9.58
C ASN A 213 16.23 9.46 9.27
N GLY A 214 16.47 8.80 8.15
CA GLY A 214 17.84 8.44 7.74
C GLY A 214 18.50 7.37 8.61
N ASN A 215 17.76 6.68 9.49
CA ASN A 215 18.34 5.65 10.35
C ASN A 215 18.45 4.31 9.63
N THR A 216 19.44 3.49 10.00
CA THR A 216 19.63 2.14 9.48
C THR A 216 19.36 1.11 10.58
N ILE A 217 18.37 0.25 10.37
CA ILE A 217 18.11 -0.91 11.22
C ILE A 217 18.64 -2.14 10.50
N GLY A 218 19.80 -2.59 10.93
CA GLY A 218 20.53 -3.70 10.35
C GLY A 218 21.99 -3.36 10.03
N PRO A 219 22.76 -4.36 9.58
CA PRO A 219 22.34 -5.75 9.41
C PRO A 219 22.32 -6.53 10.74
N ASN A 220 21.93 -7.80 10.68
CA ASN A 220 22.18 -8.84 11.69
C ASN A 220 21.48 -8.68 13.05
N ASN A 221 20.45 -7.83 13.16
CA ASN A 221 19.58 -7.90 14.34
C ASN A 221 18.70 -9.17 14.27
N VAL A 222 18.44 -9.78 15.42
CA VAL A 222 17.41 -10.81 15.61
C VAL A 222 16.27 -10.17 16.40
N ILE A 223 15.12 -10.01 15.77
CA ILE A 223 13.96 -9.31 16.32
C ILE A 223 12.79 -10.28 16.31
N ALA A 224 12.58 -10.94 17.44
CA ALA A 224 11.66 -12.05 17.53
C ALA A 224 10.86 -12.08 18.84
N PHE A 225 9.69 -12.70 18.78
CA PHE A 225 8.83 -12.94 19.95
C PHE A 225 8.37 -11.68 20.69
N ASN A 226 8.37 -10.51 20.04
CA ASN A 226 7.80 -9.30 20.65
C ASN A 226 6.27 -9.41 20.70
N ASN A 227 5.66 -8.84 21.75
CA ASN A 227 4.21 -8.88 21.97
C ASN A 227 3.41 -8.00 20.98
N GLY A 228 4.11 -7.13 20.25
CA GLY A 228 3.59 -6.29 19.16
C GLY A 228 4.34 -6.58 17.86
N SER A 229 4.78 -5.52 17.18
CA SER A 229 5.56 -5.65 15.93
C SER A 229 7.06 -5.75 16.19
N GLY A 230 7.80 -6.33 15.24
CA GLY A 230 9.26 -6.34 15.29
C GLY A 230 9.83 -4.92 15.18
N ILE A 231 9.52 -4.23 14.09
CA ILE A 231 9.93 -2.84 13.85
C ILE A 231 8.68 -2.00 13.54
N VAL A 232 8.54 -0.84 14.19
CA VAL A 232 7.50 0.16 13.90
C VAL A 232 8.16 1.45 13.43
N VAL A 233 7.71 1.97 12.29
CA VAL A 233 8.02 3.34 11.84
C VAL A 233 6.74 4.14 11.85
N ASN A 234 6.70 5.22 12.64
CA ASN A 234 5.49 5.95 12.95
C ASN A 234 5.61 7.43 12.60
N GLY A 235 4.63 7.91 11.82
CA GLY A 235 4.43 9.33 11.51
C GLY A 235 4.87 9.68 10.09
N PRO A 236 4.23 10.69 9.48
CA PRO A 236 4.49 11.08 8.09
C PRO A 236 5.91 11.60 7.85
N ASP A 237 6.55 12.16 8.87
CA ASP A 237 7.90 12.73 8.78
C ASP A 237 9.01 11.68 9.04
N SER A 238 8.65 10.49 9.54
CA SER A 238 9.59 9.39 9.82
C SER A 238 9.91 8.61 8.52
N THR A 239 10.73 9.22 7.68
CA THR A 239 11.06 8.75 6.31
C THR A 239 12.55 8.44 6.18
N HIS A 240 12.98 7.89 5.05
CA HIS A 240 14.37 7.57 4.75
C HIS A 240 14.99 6.56 5.75
N ASN A 241 14.16 5.79 6.47
CA ASN A 241 14.65 4.79 7.41
C ASN A 241 14.82 3.45 6.70
N THR A 242 16.07 3.02 6.56
CA THR A 242 16.45 1.77 5.90
C THR A 242 16.41 0.62 6.88
N ILE A 243 15.61 -0.38 6.58
CA ILE A 243 15.54 -1.65 7.31
C ILE A 243 16.16 -2.71 6.41
N THR A 244 17.22 -3.36 6.84
CA THR A 244 18.03 -4.24 5.97
C THR A 244 18.58 -5.45 6.72
N GLN A 245 18.53 -6.63 6.09
CA GLN A 245 19.28 -7.83 6.52
C GLN A 245 19.10 -8.19 8.01
N ASN A 246 17.88 -8.05 8.51
CA ASN A 246 17.51 -8.49 9.86
C ASN A 246 16.87 -9.88 9.80
N SER A 247 16.98 -10.63 10.90
CA SER A 247 16.17 -11.82 11.14
C SER A 247 14.96 -11.39 11.97
N ILE A 248 13.79 -11.31 11.36
CA ILE A 248 12.55 -10.83 11.99
C ILE A 248 11.52 -11.94 11.90
N HIS A 249 11.09 -12.51 13.02
CA HIS A 249 10.15 -13.65 13.02
C HIS A 249 9.40 -13.78 14.34
N ASP A 250 8.28 -14.52 14.31
CA ASP A 250 7.48 -14.85 15.50
C ASP A 250 7.03 -13.63 16.34
N ASN A 251 6.95 -12.43 15.77
CA ASN A 251 6.35 -11.29 16.45
C ASN A 251 4.81 -11.44 16.42
N HIS A 252 4.14 -10.94 17.45
CA HIS A 252 2.70 -11.18 17.59
C HIS A 252 1.84 -10.42 16.55
N TRP A 253 2.38 -9.35 15.96
CA TRP A 253 1.67 -8.58 14.94
C TRP A 253 2.36 -8.60 13.58
N ALA A 254 3.16 -7.59 13.23
CA ALA A 254 3.87 -7.53 11.95
C ALA A 254 5.38 -7.48 12.19
N GLY A 255 6.16 -8.09 11.28
CA GLY A 255 7.61 -8.00 11.36
C GLY A 255 8.11 -6.57 11.19
N ILE A 256 7.56 -5.87 10.19
CA ILE A 256 7.78 -4.44 9.93
C ILE A 256 6.42 -3.78 9.74
N PHE A 257 6.13 -2.75 10.53
CA PHE A 257 4.90 -1.98 10.44
C PHE A 257 5.18 -0.50 10.14
N LEU A 258 4.59 0.02 9.06
CA LEU A 258 4.63 1.44 8.71
C LEU A 258 3.30 2.09 9.11
N ALA A 259 3.30 2.96 10.13
CA ALA A 259 2.12 3.67 10.61
C ALA A 259 2.01 5.07 9.98
N GLY A 260 0.79 5.49 9.61
CA GLY A 260 0.58 6.78 8.93
C GLY A 260 1.22 6.79 7.54
N SER A 261 1.97 7.82 7.19
CA SER A 261 2.70 7.92 5.90
C SER A 261 4.21 7.62 6.04
N ALA A 262 4.62 6.96 7.11
CA ALA A 262 6.02 6.61 7.39
C ALA A 262 6.68 5.89 6.20
N ASN A 263 7.97 6.17 5.97
CA ASN A 263 8.72 5.70 4.80
C ASN A 263 7.97 5.86 3.48
N ASN A 264 7.24 6.98 3.34
CA ASN A 264 6.39 7.30 2.18
C ASN A 264 5.36 6.23 1.81
N LYS A 265 5.08 5.28 2.71
CA LYS A 265 4.26 4.08 2.41
C LYS A 265 4.72 3.39 1.12
N ILE A 266 6.03 3.30 0.92
CA ILE A 266 6.61 2.62 -0.23
C ILE A 266 5.94 1.24 -0.43
N PRO A 267 5.46 0.92 -1.65
CA PRO A 267 4.75 -0.33 -1.89
C PRO A 267 5.61 -1.55 -1.59
N VAL A 268 5.01 -2.58 -1.01
CA VAL A 268 5.67 -3.87 -0.83
C VAL A 268 5.93 -4.54 -2.19
N PRO A 269 7.01 -5.33 -2.36
CA PRO A 269 7.19 -6.15 -3.54
C PRO A 269 6.04 -7.14 -3.74
N ILE A 270 5.77 -7.50 -5.00
CA ILE A 270 4.86 -8.61 -5.35
C ILE A 270 5.68 -9.71 -6.00
N ILE A 271 5.70 -10.88 -5.37
CA ILE A 271 6.32 -12.09 -5.92
C ILE A 271 5.31 -12.75 -6.87
N LEU A 272 5.71 -12.95 -8.13
CA LEU A 272 4.86 -13.47 -9.20
C LEU A 272 5.10 -14.96 -9.42
N ASP A 273 6.32 -15.32 -9.83
CA ASP A 273 6.78 -16.69 -10.03
C ASP A 273 7.85 -17.04 -9.00
N TYR A 274 7.88 -18.29 -8.56
CA TYR A 274 8.92 -18.80 -7.69
C TYR A 274 9.03 -20.32 -7.76
N ASP A 275 10.22 -20.82 -7.45
CA ASP A 275 10.55 -22.24 -7.31
C ASP A 275 11.49 -22.40 -6.10
N LEU A 276 10.95 -22.95 -5.00
CA LEU A 276 11.70 -23.10 -3.75
C LEU A 276 12.90 -24.04 -3.88
N PRO A 277 12.76 -25.25 -4.45
CA PRO A 277 13.90 -26.12 -4.72
C PRO A 277 14.98 -25.52 -5.62
N ALA A 278 14.60 -24.78 -6.66
CA ALA A 278 15.55 -24.14 -7.57
C ALA A 278 16.19 -22.87 -7.00
N GLY A 279 15.54 -22.24 -6.01
CA GLY A 279 16.02 -21.01 -5.40
C GLY A 279 15.87 -19.80 -6.32
N THR A 280 14.80 -19.77 -7.11
CA THR A 280 14.54 -18.72 -8.10
C THR A 280 13.19 -18.06 -7.87
N LEU A 281 13.12 -16.76 -8.10
CA LEU A 281 11.86 -16.01 -8.12
C LEU A 281 11.92 -14.82 -9.07
N THR A 282 10.74 -14.36 -9.48
CA THR A 282 10.52 -13.11 -10.21
C THR A 282 9.41 -12.32 -9.53
N GLY A 283 9.45 -11.01 -9.70
CA GLY A 283 8.43 -10.15 -9.13
C GLY A 283 8.50 -8.73 -9.65
N ILE A 284 7.65 -7.91 -9.07
CA ILE A 284 7.54 -6.48 -9.37
C ILE A 284 7.60 -5.66 -8.08
N ALA A 285 8.22 -4.50 -8.15
CA ALA A 285 8.38 -3.56 -7.06
C ALA A 285 8.46 -2.13 -7.62
N CYS A 286 8.87 -1.17 -6.81
CA CYS A 286 9.22 0.17 -7.29
C CYS A 286 10.47 0.13 -8.20
N SER A 287 10.54 1.07 -9.15
CA SER A 287 11.65 1.17 -10.10
C SER A 287 12.98 1.38 -9.38
N ASN A 288 14.03 0.68 -9.82
CA ASN A 288 15.39 0.74 -9.27
C ASN A 288 15.52 0.38 -7.78
N CYS A 289 14.45 -0.10 -7.14
CA CYS A 289 14.50 -0.44 -5.72
C CYS A 289 15.39 -1.65 -5.45
N THR A 290 16.10 -1.61 -4.33
CA THR A 290 16.77 -2.79 -3.78
C THR A 290 15.70 -3.70 -3.20
N ILE A 291 15.73 -4.97 -3.59
CA ILE A 291 14.78 -5.99 -3.13
C ILE A 291 15.53 -6.97 -2.27
N GLU A 292 15.16 -7.07 -0.99
CA GLU A 292 15.68 -8.09 -0.08
C GLU A 292 14.70 -9.25 0.00
N ILE A 293 15.19 -10.46 -0.22
CA ILE A 293 14.41 -11.70 -0.24
C ILE A 293 14.64 -12.39 1.09
N PHE A 294 13.56 -12.80 1.74
CA PHE A 294 13.57 -13.55 2.97
C PHE A 294 12.79 -14.84 2.82
N SER A 295 13.09 -15.79 3.70
CA SER A 295 12.26 -16.97 3.91
C SER A 295 11.94 -17.16 5.39
N ASP A 296 10.78 -17.75 5.64
CA ASP A 296 10.23 -17.98 6.97
C ASP A 296 9.31 -19.21 6.98
N ASP A 297 8.97 -19.71 8.17
CA ASP A 297 7.95 -20.71 8.41
C ASP A 297 6.53 -20.09 8.45
N SER A 298 6.41 -18.75 8.48
CA SER A 298 5.16 -17.99 8.45
C SER A 298 5.18 -16.85 7.41
N ASP A 299 5.28 -15.60 7.86
CA ASP A 299 4.94 -14.41 7.08
C ASP A 299 5.83 -13.19 7.37
N GLU A 300 6.92 -13.37 8.11
CA GLU A 300 7.91 -12.33 8.35
C GLU A 300 9.18 -12.60 7.53
N GLY A 301 10.37 -12.43 8.11
CA GLY A 301 11.65 -12.58 7.42
C GLY A 301 12.70 -13.19 8.34
N ALA A 302 12.48 -14.44 8.78
CA ALA A 302 13.39 -15.14 9.68
C ALA A 302 14.80 -15.30 9.09
N ILE A 303 14.89 -15.58 7.78
CA ILE A 303 16.13 -15.93 7.10
C ILE A 303 16.30 -14.99 5.91
N PHE A 304 17.39 -14.21 5.91
CA PHE A 304 17.80 -13.43 4.75
C PHE A 304 18.40 -14.36 3.69
N GLU A 305 17.79 -14.36 2.50
CA GLU A 305 18.15 -15.27 1.40
C GLU A 305 19.06 -14.62 0.36
N GLY A 306 19.05 -13.29 0.32
CA GLY A 306 19.83 -12.48 -0.60
C GLY A 306 19.07 -11.25 -1.05
N GLN A 307 19.66 -10.54 -2.00
CA GLN A 307 19.06 -9.33 -2.56
C GLN A 307 19.26 -9.25 -4.07
N THR A 308 18.42 -8.46 -4.72
CA THR A 308 18.53 -8.08 -6.12
C THR A 308 18.09 -6.62 -6.29
N THR A 309 18.07 -6.11 -7.51
CA THR A 309 17.59 -4.76 -7.82
C THR A 309 16.54 -4.85 -8.91
N ALA A 310 15.43 -4.15 -8.72
CA ALA A 310 14.41 -4.01 -9.75
C ALA A 310 14.91 -3.12 -10.90
N ASP A 311 14.53 -3.43 -12.13
CA ASP A 311 14.89 -2.60 -13.28
C ASP A 311 14.12 -1.26 -13.28
N SER A 312 14.33 -0.44 -14.31
CA SER A 312 13.65 0.87 -14.44
C SER A 312 12.12 0.76 -14.61
N ARG A 313 11.58 -0.44 -14.84
CA ARG A 313 10.14 -0.74 -14.90
C ARG A 313 9.63 -1.38 -13.62
N GLY A 314 10.50 -1.58 -12.62
CA GLY A 314 10.17 -2.23 -11.36
C GLY A 314 10.20 -3.76 -11.42
N VAL A 315 10.67 -4.37 -12.51
CA VAL A 315 10.74 -5.83 -12.62
C VAL A 315 12.02 -6.35 -11.98
N PHE A 316 11.93 -7.38 -11.14
CA PHE A 316 13.10 -8.02 -10.55
C PHE A 316 13.08 -9.55 -10.76
N ALA A 317 14.28 -10.11 -10.78
CA ALA A 317 14.52 -11.54 -10.75
C ALA A 317 15.63 -11.85 -9.75
N PHE A 318 15.52 -12.97 -9.06
CA PHE A 318 16.51 -13.44 -8.10
C PHE A 318 16.74 -14.94 -8.26
N GLY A 319 17.98 -15.37 -8.10
CA GLY A 319 18.39 -16.77 -8.16
C GLY A 319 19.64 -17.02 -7.32
N LYS A 320 19.59 -17.95 -6.36
CA LYS A 320 20.74 -18.26 -5.49
C LYS A 320 21.41 -19.62 -5.74
N ASN A 321 21.01 -20.34 -6.80
CA ASN A 321 21.53 -21.66 -7.22
C ASN A 321 21.44 -22.77 -6.15
N THR A 322 20.72 -22.53 -5.07
CA THR A 322 20.45 -23.45 -3.97
C THR A 322 19.01 -23.26 -3.54
N SER A 323 18.40 -24.26 -2.91
CA SER A 323 17.02 -24.14 -2.46
C SER A 323 16.85 -23.01 -1.45
N PHE A 324 15.71 -22.32 -1.51
CA PHE A 324 15.26 -21.47 -0.39
C PHE A 324 15.14 -22.31 0.89
N THR A 325 15.43 -21.69 2.03
CA THR A 325 15.59 -22.35 3.33
C THR A 325 14.24 -22.52 4.02
N GLY A 326 13.45 -21.44 4.12
CA GLY A 326 12.09 -21.47 4.66
C GLY A 326 11.04 -21.89 3.63
N SER A 327 9.83 -22.20 4.11
CA SER A 327 8.71 -22.63 3.25
C SER A 327 7.90 -21.49 2.65
N HIS A 328 8.04 -20.28 3.19
CA HIS A 328 7.35 -19.09 2.72
C HIS A 328 8.38 -18.02 2.38
N LEU A 329 8.25 -17.40 1.21
CA LEU A 329 9.07 -16.28 0.79
C LEU A 329 8.33 -14.98 1.05
N THR A 330 9.05 -14.01 1.59
CA THR A 330 8.65 -12.61 1.65
C THR A 330 9.77 -11.75 1.08
N ALA A 331 9.44 -10.50 0.77
CA ALA A 331 10.44 -9.54 0.33
C ALA A 331 10.13 -8.13 0.84
N THR A 332 11.16 -7.31 0.96
CA THR A 332 11.04 -5.86 1.16
C THR A 332 11.63 -5.11 -0.03
N ALA A 333 11.16 -3.89 -0.27
CA ALA A 333 11.75 -2.95 -1.21
C ALA A 333 12.32 -1.75 -0.46
N THR A 334 13.50 -1.31 -0.86
CA THR A 334 14.11 -0.04 -0.43
C THR A 334 14.37 0.85 -1.63
N ASP A 335 13.80 2.05 -1.62
CA ASP A 335 14.03 3.05 -2.69
C ASP A 335 15.40 3.74 -2.57
N GLU A 336 15.73 4.58 -3.55
CA GLU A 336 17.00 5.33 -3.61
C GLU A 336 17.15 6.33 -2.45
N ASP A 337 16.04 6.73 -1.83
CA ASP A 337 15.97 7.63 -0.68
C ASP A 337 16.11 6.89 0.66
N GLY A 338 16.14 5.55 0.65
CA GLY A 338 16.32 4.72 1.84
C GLY A 338 15.04 4.38 2.59
N ASN A 339 13.86 4.59 2.00
CA ASN A 339 12.59 4.13 2.58
C ASN A 339 12.43 2.62 2.35
N THR A 340 12.39 1.81 3.42
CA THR A 340 12.06 0.38 3.30
C THR A 340 10.57 0.11 3.51
N SER A 341 10.00 -0.79 2.70
CA SER A 341 8.62 -1.28 2.79
C SER A 341 8.39 -2.22 3.98
N GLN A 342 7.12 -2.56 4.24
CA GLN A 342 6.78 -3.75 5.02
C GLN A 342 7.16 -5.03 4.24
N PHE A 343 7.08 -6.20 4.87
CA PHE A 343 7.18 -7.48 4.15
C PHE A 343 6.02 -7.63 3.15
N SER A 344 6.32 -8.23 1.99
CA SER A 344 5.31 -8.68 1.04
C SER A 344 4.44 -9.79 1.64
N VAL A 345 3.30 -10.07 1.00
CA VAL A 345 2.49 -11.26 1.32
C VAL A 345 3.36 -12.52 1.15
N PRO A 346 3.33 -13.46 2.10
CA PRO A 346 4.10 -14.71 1.99
C PRO A 346 3.63 -15.58 0.84
N THR A 347 4.56 -16.23 0.16
CA THR A 347 4.23 -17.24 -0.86
C THR A 347 3.59 -18.49 -0.24
N THR A 348 2.78 -19.23 -1.00
CA THR A 348 2.13 -20.46 -0.55
C THR A 348 2.37 -21.62 -1.51
N GLY A 349 2.94 -22.72 -1.00
CA GLY A 349 3.37 -23.86 -1.82
C GLY A 349 4.83 -23.76 -2.24
N THR A 350 5.30 -24.73 -3.03
CA THR A 350 6.72 -24.88 -3.36
C THR A 350 7.10 -24.30 -4.73
N VAL A 351 6.15 -24.22 -5.66
CA VAL A 351 6.37 -23.69 -7.02
C VAL A 351 5.09 -22.99 -7.47
N ARG A 352 5.23 -21.81 -8.07
CA ARG A 352 4.15 -21.10 -8.76
C ARG A 352 4.69 -20.47 -10.03
N SER A 353 3.89 -20.51 -11.09
CA SER A 353 4.08 -19.63 -12.24
C SER A 353 2.78 -18.95 -12.67
N LEU A 354 2.84 -17.65 -12.93
CA LEU A 354 1.74 -16.85 -13.43
C LEU A 354 1.84 -16.74 -14.96
N ILE A 355 1.00 -17.51 -15.66
CA ILE A 355 0.93 -17.46 -17.13
C ILE A 355 -0.19 -16.52 -17.54
N LEU A 356 0.16 -15.32 -18.03
CA LEU A 356 -0.80 -14.36 -18.60
C LEU A 356 -1.17 -14.69 -20.05
N GLN A 357 -0.19 -15.15 -20.83
CA GLN A 357 -0.38 -15.56 -22.23
C GLN A 357 0.53 -16.74 -22.55
N GLN A 358 -0.04 -17.83 -23.07
CA GLN A 358 0.73 -19.03 -23.39
C GLN A 358 1.78 -18.74 -24.48
N GLY A 359 3.02 -19.21 -24.25
CA GLY A 359 4.14 -19.02 -25.18
C GLY A 359 4.76 -17.61 -25.16
N ASN A 360 4.32 -16.74 -24.26
CA ASN A 360 4.91 -15.44 -24.01
C ASN A 360 5.78 -15.50 -22.75
N ASP A 361 7.09 -15.37 -22.92
CA ASP A 361 8.10 -15.35 -21.86
C ASP A 361 8.64 -13.94 -21.57
N LEU A 362 7.97 -12.90 -22.09
CA LEU A 362 8.34 -11.51 -21.82
C LEU A 362 8.08 -11.14 -20.36
N PRO A 363 8.90 -10.25 -19.77
CA PRO A 363 8.71 -9.80 -18.40
C PRO A 363 7.35 -9.15 -18.17
N ILE A 364 6.68 -9.54 -17.08
CA ILE A 364 5.43 -8.92 -16.64
C ILE A 364 5.76 -7.53 -16.08
N SER A 365 5.26 -6.49 -16.73
CA SER A 365 5.43 -5.10 -16.26
C SER A 365 4.14 -4.62 -15.61
N PRO A 366 4.20 -4.04 -14.39
CA PRO A 366 3.02 -3.45 -13.79
C PRO A 366 2.70 -2.12 -14.46
N TYR A 367 1.42 -1.88 -14.71
CA TYR A 367 0.92 -0.55 -15.02
C TYR A 367 0.11 -0.05 -13.84
N TRP A 368 0.68 0.91 -13.13
CA TRP A 368 -0.03 1.59 -12.04
C TRP A 368 -0.86 2.72 -12.64
N ALA A 369 -2.18 2.63 -12.49
CA ALA A 369 -3.05 3.70 -12.89
C ALA A 369 -2.82 4.94 -11.99
N ARG A 370 -2.83 6.13 -12.60
CA ARG A 370 -2.85 7.39 -11.83
C ARG A 370 -4.20 7.56 -11.13
N CYS A 371 -4.23 8.47 -10.15
CA CYS A 371 -5.49 8.80 -9.49
C CYS A 371 -6.51 9.34 -10.49
N SER A 372 -7.77 8.97 -10.31
CA SER A 372 -8.87 9.45 -11.16
C SER A 372 -8.96 10.98 -11.24
N SER A 373 -8.60 11.67 -10.16
CA SER A 373 -8.55 13.14 -10.07
C SER A 373 -7.41 13.78 -10.89
N GLU A 374 -6.35 13.04 -11.19
CA GLU A 374 -5.19 13.50 -11.97
C GLU A 374 -5.29 13.16 -13.46
N LEU A 375 -6.24 12.30 -13.80
CA LEU A 375 -6.45 11.81 -15.16
C LEU A 375 -7.30 12.80 -15.95
N LEU A 376 -6.86 13.08 -17.18
CA LEU A 376 -7.74 13.59 -18.23
C LEU A 376 -8.83 12.54 -18.50
N ASP A 377 -9.94 12.96 -19.10
CA ASP A 377 -10.95 12.00 -19.55
C ASP A 377 -10.30 10.96 -20.48
N ASN A 378 -10.41 9.70 -20.10
CA ASN A 378 -9.81 8.55 -20.77
C ASN A 378 -10.88 7.56 -21.28
N HIS A 379 -12.16 7.87 -21.09
CA HIS A 379 -13.30 7.01 -21.43
C HIS A 379 -13.27 5.61 -20.79
N ILE A 380 -12.43 5.40 -19.76
CA ILE A 380 -12.39 4.14 -19.01
C ILE A 380 -13.42 4.25 -17.88
N GLY A 381 -14.40 3.36 -17.94
CA GLY A 381 -15.47 3.27 -16.94
C GLY A 381 -15.63 1.89 -16.34
N SER A 382 -16.52 1.81 -15.36
CA SER A 382 -16.97 0.56 -14.75
C SER A 382 -18.48 0.60 -14.53
N LEU A 383 -19.12 -0.57 -14.62
CA LEU A 383 -20.51 -0.78 -14.21
C LEU A 383 -20.55 -1.21 -12.75
N TRP A 384 -21.33 -0.52 -11.91
CA TRP A 384 -21.56 -0.89 -10.51
C TRP A 384 -23.06 -1.03 -10.22
N GLY A 385 -23.55 -2.28 -10.23
CA GLY A 385 -24.90 -2.64 -9.81
C GLY A 385 -24.97 -3.15 -8.37
N TYR A 386 -26.20 -3.28 -7.84
CA TYR A 386 -26.51 -3.95 -6.56
C TYR A 386 -25.86 -3.32 -5.31
N LEU A 387 -25.74 -1.98 -5.28
CA LEU A 387 -25.07 -1.23 -4.21
C LEU A 387 -25.92 -1.04 -2.91
N GLY A 388 -26.61 -2.10 -2.46
CA GLY A 388 -27.61 -2.09 -1.38
C GLY A 388 -27.16 -1.81 0.08
N SER A 389 -25.89 -1.43 0.31
CA SER A 389 -25.27 -1.03 1.62
C SER A 389 -24.92 -2.16 2.63
N PRO A 390 -23.85 -2.06 3.46
CA PRO A 390 -22.83 -1.01 3.57
C PRO A 390 -21.44 -1.56 3.22
N SER A 391 -21.19 -1.81 1.94
CA SER A 391 -19.84 -2.04 1.43
C SER A 391 -19.73 -1.36 0.07
N VAL A 392 -20.05 -0.06 0.04
CA VAL A 392 -19.77 0.71 -1.16
C VAL A 392 -18.25 0.85 -1.26
N PRO A 393 -17.59 0.22 -2.23
CA PRO A 393 -16.14 0.22 -2.30
C PRO A 393 -15.67 1.62 -2.70
N GLY A 394 -14.46 1.95 -2.27
CA GLY A 394 -13.73 3.05 -2.88
C GLY A 394 -13.23 4.06 -1.87
N ASN A 395 -12.08 3.75 -1.30
CA ASN A 395 -11.11 4.81 -1.09
C ASN A 395 -10.80 5.39 -2.50
N PHE A 396 -11.27 6.59 -2.82
CA PHE A 396 -10.92 7.27 -4.09
C PHE A 396 -9.71 8.20 -3.93
N SER A 397 -9.06 8.16 -2.76
CA SER A 397 -7.80 8.87 -2.56
C SER A 397 -6.67 8.24 -3.37
N CYS A 398 -5.59 8.99 -3.51
CA CYS A 398 -4.39 8.56 -4.19
C CYS A 398 -3.57 7.47 -3.48
N ASP A 399 -4.04 6.94 -2.34
CA ASP A 399 -3.44 5.81 -1.64
C ASP A 399 -3.24 4.60 -2.59
N PRO A 400 -2.15 3.83 -2.48
CA PRO A 400 -2.00 2.53 -3.15
C PRO A 400 -3.24 1.63 -3.17
N GLN A 401 -4.08 1.66 -2.13
CA GLN A 401 -5.30 0.85 -2.02
C GLN A 401 -6.55 1.51 -2.64
N GLY A 402 -6.42 2.74 -3.16
CA GLY A 402 -7.54 3.48 -3.73
C GLY A 402 -7.92 3.00 -5.14
N VAL A 403 -9.17 3.26 -5.54
CA VAL A 403 -9.64 3.06 -6.91
C VAL A 403 -8.97 4.11 -7.81
N LYS A 404 -8.26 3.66 -8.84
CA LYS A 404 -7.46 4.48 -9.77
C LYS A 404 -7.83 4.15 -11.21
N GLY A 405 -7.47 5.02 -12.15
CA GLY A 405 -7.63 4.74 -13.58
C GLY A 405 -9.02 5.00 -14.16
N LEU A 406 -10.07 5.02 -13.34
CA LEU A 406 -11.45 5.23 -13.79
C LEU A 406 -11.76 6.72 -13.96
N LYS A 407 -12.50 7.08 -15.00
CA LYS A 407 -13.11 8.41 -15.16
C LYS A 407 -14.62 8.40 -15.22
N MET A 408 -15.21 7.23 -15.42
CA MET A 408 -16.66 7.08 -15.53
C MET A 408 -17.15 5.92 -14.68
N VAL A 409 -18.35 6.06 -14.12
CA VAL A 409 -19.07 4.98 -13.46
C VAL A 409 -20.51 4.99 -13.96
N ARG A 410 -20.97 3.85 -14.44
CA ARG A 410 -22.37 3.58 -14.74
C ARG A 410 -22.96 2.81 -13.56
N MET A 411 -24.02 3.32 -12.93
CA MET A 411 -24.51 2.73 -11.67
C MET A 411 -25.98 3.00 -11.38
N SER A 412 -26.55 2.18 -10.49
CA SER A 412 -27.79 2.45 -9.77
C SER A 412 -27.69 1.92 -8.34
N PHE A 413 -28.38 2.55 -7.40
CA PHE A 413 -28.57 1.98 -6.07
C PHE A 413 -29.71 0.96 -6.02
N ASN A 414 -30.57 0.96 -7.04
CA ASN A 414 -31.52 -0.13 -7.28
C ASN A 414 -30.84 -1.24 -8.07
N GLU A 415 -31.46 -2.42 -8.08
CA GLU A 415 -31.06 -3.50 -8.97
C GLU A 415 -31.18 -3.02 -10.42
N ILE A 416 -30.13 -3.23 -11.22
CA ILE A 416 -30.07 -2.76 -12.61
C ILE A 416 -30.88 -3.68 -13.53
N GLU A 417 -30.87 -4.97 -13.20
CA GLU A 417 -31.59 -6.04 -13.88
C GLU A 417 -32.47 -6.79 -12.88
N ASP A 418 -33.46 -7.51 -13.39
CA ASP A 418 -34.33 -8.35 -12.57
C ASP A 418 -33.72 -9.70 -12.13
N TRP A 419 -32.58 -10.06 -12.73
CA TRP A 419 -31.76 -11.23 -12.41
C TRP A 419 -30.54 -10.84 -11.56
N PRO A 420 -30.05 -11.64 -10.58
CA PRO A 420 -30.60 -12.90 -10.09
C PRO A 420 -31.87 -12.75 -9.23
N SER A 421 -32.16 -11.54 -8.74
CA SER A 421 -33.43 -11.20 -8.07
C SER A 421 -33.48 -9.73 -7.66
N ILE A 422 -34.67 -9.14 -7.70
CA ILE A 422 -34.96 -7.83 -7.10
C ILE A 422 -35.22 -8.00 -5.59
N ASP A 423 -34.55 -7.19 -4.76
CA ASP A 423 -34.90 -7.08 -3.33
C ASP A 423 -36.10 -6.15 -3.16
N TRP A 424 -37.29 -6.74 -3.13
CA TRP A 424 -38.58 -6.04 -2.96
C TRP A 424 -38.74 -5.39 -1.58
N SER A 425 -37.93 -5.78 -0.59
CA SER A 425 -38.02 -5.23 0.77
C SER A 425 -37.31 -3.88 0.92
N ARG A 426 -36.37 -3.56 0.02
CA ARG A 426 -35.59 -2.32 0.07
C ARG A 426 -36.33 -1.17 -0.62
N PRO A 427 -36.51 -0.01 0.04
CA PRO A 427 -37.11 1.14 -0.62
C PRO A 427 -36.20 1.72 -1.70
N GLU A 428 -36.78 2.42 -2.65
CA GLU A 428 -36.08 3.06 -3.78
C GLU A 428 -35.63 4.50 -3.45
N THR A 429 -35.53 4.83 -2.16
CA THR A 429 -35.05 6.12 -1.63
C THR A 429 -33.55 6.10 -1.36
N ILE A 430 -32.90 7.25 -1.53
CA ILE A 430 -31.45 7.41 -1.29
C ILE A 430 -31.15 7.58 0.21
N THR A 431 -30.21 6.79 0.72
CA THR A 431 -29.71 6.93 2.11
C THR A 431 -28.60 7.99 2.21
N VAL A 432 -28.28 8.42 3.44
CA VAL A 432 -27.20 9.38 3.70
C VAL A 432 -25.84 8.85 3.23
N GLU A 433 -25.60 7.55 3.38
CA GLU A 433 -24.35 6.89 2.97
C GLU A 433 -24.21 6.83 1.44
N GLN A 434 -25.32 6.58 0.74
CA GLN A 434 -25.40 6.57 -0.72
C GLN A 434 -25.20 7.98 -1.30
N ASP A 435 -25.82 8.98 -0.68
CA ASP A 435 -25.61 10.39 -1.05
C ASP A 435 -24.15 10.81 -0.88
N ALA A 436 -23.55 10.50 0.27
CA ALA A 436 -22.14 10.80 0.54
C ALA A 436 -21.18 10.07 -0.41
N PHE A 437 -21.56 8.88 -0.91
CA PHE A 437 -20.78 8.16 -1.89
C PHE A 437 -20.72 8.88 -3.24
N VAL A 438 -21.87 9.34 -3.75
CA VAL A 438 -21.93 10.09 -5.02
C VAL A 438 -21.12 11.38 -4.92
N THR A 439 -21.14 12.07 -3.77
CA THR A 439 -20.28 13.23 -3.52
C THR A 439 -18.79 12.90 -3.64
N ARG A 440 -18.34 11.76 -3.09
CA ARG A 440 -16.92 11.36 -3.21
C ARG A 440 -16.50 11.05 -4.65
N LEU A 441 -17.40 10.52 -5.47
CA LEU A 441 -17.12 10.31 -6.90
C LEU A 441 -16.91 11.63 -7.64
N ASP A 442 -17.81 12.59 -7.42
CA ASP A 442 -17.73 13.92 -8.02
C ASP A 442 -16.45 14.66 -7.59
N GLU A 443 -16.15 14.69 -6.29
CA GLU A 443 -14.93 15.29 -5.74
C GLU A 443 -13.64 14.61 -6.27
N SER A 444 -13.73 13.34 -6.66
CA SER A 444 -12.61 12.59 -7.25
C SER A 444 -12.51 12.75 -8.77
N GLY A 445 -13.38 13.57 -9.37
CA GLY A 445 -13.41 13.82 -10.81
C GLY A 445 -13.88 12.60 -11.61
N ILE A 446 -14.71 11.74 -11.03
CA ILE A 446 -15.32 10.57 -11.67
C ILE A 446 -16.74 10.95 -12.11
N THR A 447 -16.99 10.86 -13.41
CA THR A 447 -18.29 11.18 -13.99
C THR A 447 -19.27 10.04 -13.77
N VAL A 448 -20.47 10.35 -13.26
CA VAL A 448 -21.51 9.35 -13.01
C VAL A 448 -22.57 9.37 -14.12
N THR A 449 -22.87 8.17 -14.63
CA THR A 449 -24.11 7.83 -15.34
C THR A 449 -25.02 7.07 -14.38
N TYR A 450 -26.12 7.69 -13.97
CA TYR A 450 -27.10 7.07 -13.07
C TYR A 450 -28.22 6.43 -13.87
N ILE A 451 -28.41 5.12 -13.70
CA ILE A 451 -29.50 4.37 -14.33
C ILE A 451 -30.75 4.54 -13.49
N LEU A 452 -31.81 5.05 -14.10
CA LEU A 452 -33.12 5.29 -13.48
C LEU A 452 -33.91 3.98 -13.32
N SER A 453 -33.28 2.94 -12.77
CA SER A 453 -33.88 1.63 -12.51
C SER A 453 -35.00 1.75 -11.47
N PHE A 454 -36.24 1.53 -11.90
CA PHE A 454 -37.45 1.71 -11.08
C PHE A 454 -38.35 0.49 -11.13
N TRP A 455 -38.44 -0.22 -10.01
CA TRP A 455 -39.20 -1.44 -9.86
C TRP A 455 -40.59 -1.22 -9.24
N ASP A 456 -40.92 0.02 -8.86
CA ASP A 456 -42.20 0.40 -8.24
C ASP A 456 -42.52 -0.41 -6.97
N LYS A 457 -41.48 -0.63 -6.15
CA LYS A 457 -41.52 -1.59 -5.03
C LYS A 457 -42.57 -1.24 -3.98
N ALA A 458 -42.86 0.06 -3.81
CA ALA A 458 -43.86 0.54 -2.86
C ALA A 458 -45.30 0.11 -3.25
N ASN A 459 -45.58 -0.04 -4.54
CA ASN A 459 -46.89 -0.47 -5.05
C ASN A 459 -46.93 -1.97 -5.36
N HIS A 460 -45.76 -2.59 -5.50
CA HIS A 460 -45.56 -4.01 -5.78
C HIS A 460 -44.65 -4.68 -4.75
N PRO A 461 -44.97 -4.66 -3.43
CA PRO A 461 -44.09 -5.16 -2.38
C PRO A 461 -43.86 -6.68 -2.42
N GLU A 462 -44.70 -7.41 -3.16
CA GLU A 462 -44.58 -8.86 -3.39
C GLU A 462 -44.10 -9.17 -4.83
N GLY A 463 -43.68 -8.15 -5.57
CA GLY A 463 -43.31 -8.24 -6.97
C GLY A 463 -44.45 -7.92 -7.95
N TRP A 464 -44.11 -7.89 -9.23
CA TRP A 464 -45.04 -7.65 -10.32
C TRP A 464 -45.72 -8.94 -10.78
N PRO A 465 -47.00 -8.89 -11.20
CA PRO A 465 -47.57 -9.95 -12.01
C PRO A 465 -46.92 -9.99 -13.40
N ASP A 466 -47.08 -11.10 -14.12
CA ASP A 466 -46.67 -11.18 -15.53
C ASP A 466 -47.39 -10.10 -16.34
N ILE A 467 -46.61 -9.26 -17.02
CA ILE A 467 -47.08 -8.18 -17.88
C ILE A 467 -46.33 -8.24 -19.23
N PRO A 468 -46.96 -7.82 -20.33
CA PRO A 468 -46.35 -7.90 -21.65
C PRO A 468 -45.36 -6.76 -21.96
N SER A 469 -45.34 -5.70 -21.14
CA SER A 469 -44.51 -4.50 -21.29
C SER A 469 -44.67 -3.63 -20.04
N ARG A 470 -43.60 -2.98 -19.58
CA ARG A 470 -43.64 -1.94 -18.53
C ARG A 470 -44.10 -0.59 -19.07
N PHE A 471 -44.53 0.28 -18.15
CA PHE A 471 -44.91 1.67 -18.41
C PHE A 471 -46.08 1.82 -19.39
N THR A 472 -47.04 0.90 -19.33
CA THR A 472 -48.21 0.88 -20.24
C THR A 472 -49.43 1.59 -19.66
N THR A 473 -49.37 2.04 -18.41
CA THR A 473 -50.48 2.73 -17.72
C THR A 473 -50.07 4.11 -17.24
N GLU A 474 -50.99 5.08 -17.28
CA GLU A 474 -50.73 6.46 -16.84
C GLU A 474 -50.30 6.52 -15.37
N ASP A 475 -50.88 5.68 -14.50
CA ASP A 475 -50.53 5.63 -13.08
C ASP A 475 -49.09 5.15 -12.87
N GLU A 476 -48.64 4.14 -13.62
CA GLU A 476 -47.26 3.64 -13.56
C GLU A 476 -46.26 4.68 -14.10
N ILE A 477 -46.57 5.29 -15.26
CA ILE A 477 -45.75 6.36 -15.83
C ILE A 477 -45.64 7.51 -14.83
N GLN A 478 -46.74 7.94 -14.23
CA GLN A 478 -46.73 9.06 -13.28
C GLN A 478 -45.84 8.79 -12.07
N ARG A 479 -45.87 7.57 -11.51
CA ARG A 479 -44.97 7.16 -10.42
C ARG A 479 -43.50 7.12 -10.85
N TYR A 480 -43.24 6.66 -12.06
CA TYR A 480 -41.90 6.72 -12.63
C TYR A 480 -41.41 8.16 -12.81
N LEU A 481 -42.24 9.07 -13.32
CA LEU A 481 -41.89 10.49 -13.45
C LEU A 481 -41.60 11.14 -12.09
N GLU A 482 -42.32 10.75 -11.03
CA GLU A 482 -42.06 11.19 -9.66
C GLU A 482 -40.71 10.67 -9.15
N TYR A 483 -40.39 9.39 -9.41
CA TYR A 483 -39.09 8.81 -9.09
C TYR A 483 -37.95 9.51 -9.84
N VAL A 484 -38.11 9.75 -11.15
CA VAL A 484 -37.14 10.48 -11.97
C VAL A 484 -36.90 11.87 -11.40
N ARG A 485 -37.97 12.63 -11.09
CA ARG A 485 -37.84 13.97 -10.50
C ARG A 485 -37.09 13.93 -9.17
N TYR A 486 -37.41 12.96 -8.32
CA TYR A 486 -36.74 12.77 -7.04
C TYR A 486 -35.23 12.51 -7.22
N ILE A 487 -34.84 11.54 -8.04
CA ILE A 487 -33.44 11.17 -8.26
C ILE A 487 -32.65 12.29 -8.93
N VAL A 488 -33.20 12.89 -10.00
CA VAL A 488 -32.54 13.98 -10.75
C VAL A 488 -32.36 15.21 -9.86
N GLY A 489 -33.40 15.61 -9.12
CA GLY A 489 -33.32 16.73 -8.19
C GLY A 489 -32.34 16.48 -7.05
N HIS A 490 -32.29 15.26 -6.51
CA HIS A 490 -31.39 14.88 -5.42
C HIS A 490 -29.91 14.90 -5.84
N PHE A 491 -29.58 14.39 -7.03
CA PHE A 491 -28.21 14.29 -7.53
C PHE A 491 -27.79 15.44 -8.46
N LYS A 492 -28.63 16.47 -8.62
CA LYS A 492 -28.33 17.65 -9.43
C LYS A 492 -26.97 18.24 -9.07
N GLY A 493 -26.15 18.48 -10.09
CA GLY A 493 -24.79 19.03 -9.97
C GLY A 493 -23.69 18.01 -9.68
N ARG A 494 -24.01 16.76 -9.28
CA ARG A 494 -23.04 15.69 -9.00
C ARG A 494 -23.13 14.52 -9.98
N VAL A 495 -24.32 14.25 -10.50
CA VAL A 495 -24.54 13.28 -11.58
C VAL A 495 -24.73 14.03 -12.90
N ARG A 496 -24.00 13.62 -13.94
CA ARG A 496 -24.04 14.30 -15.24
C ARG A 496 -24.95 13.61 -16.24
N TYR A 497 -24.99 12.28 -16.23
CA TYR A 497 -25.76 11.48 -17.18
C TYR A 497 -26.86 10.73 -16.44
N PHE A 498 -28.09 10.79 -16.96
CA PHE A 498 -29.24 10.03 -16.47
C PHE A 498 -29.74 9.14 -17.58
N GLU A 499 -29.65 7.84 -17.34
CA GLU A 499 -30.02 6.80 -18.27
C GLU A 499 -31.39 6.27 -17.92
N LEU A 500 -32.30 6.26 -18.90
CA LEU A 500 -33.71 5.96 -18.65
C LEU A 500 -33.92 4.52 -18.15
N TRP A 501 -33.28 3.55 -18.79
CA TRP A 501 -33.54 2.14 -18.51
C TRP A 501 -32.38 1.28 -19.02
N ASN A 502 -32.19 0.10 -18.42
CA ASN A 502 -31.22 -0.90 -18.86
C ASN A 502 -31.96 -2.01 -19.63
N GLU A 503 -31.53 -2.30 -20.85
CA GLU A 503 -31.99 -3.42 -21.68
C GLU A 503 -33.53 -3.55 -21.75
N PRO A 504 -34.22 -2.53 -22.29
CA PRO A 504 -35.67 -2.61 -22.51
C PRO A 504 -36.06 -3.73 -23.48
N ASP A 505 -35.13 -4.19 -24.32
CA ASP A 505 -35.27 -5.28 -25.29
C ASP A 505 -35.29 -6.68 -24.67
N ASN A 506 -35.09 -6.82 -23.35
CA ASN A 506 -35.06 -8.12 -22.68
C ASN A 506 -36.45 -8.79 -22.59
N ASP A 507 -36.93 -9.33 -23.71
CA ASP A 507 -38.21 -10.03 -23.85
C ASP A 507 -38.29 -11.36 -23.06
N GLY A 508 -37.16 -11.84 -22.56
CA GLY A 508 -37.06 -12.94 -21.60
C GLY A 508 -37.54 -12.57 -20.20
N SER A 509 -37.67 -11.28 -19.88
CA SER A 509 -38.21 -10.76 -18.62
C SER A 509 -39.47 -9.93 -18.84
N ALA A 510 -40.59 -10.38 -18.26
CA ALA A 510 -41.84 -9.63 -18.29
C ALA A 510 -41.75 -8.25 -17.61
N ILE A 511 -40.86 -8.07 -16.63
CA ILE A 511 -40.87 -6.89 -15.74
C ILE A 511 -39.75 -5.90 -16.04
N GLN A 512 -38.75 -6.29 -16.82
CA GLN A 512 -37.70 -5.43 -17.38
C GLN A 512 -38.02 -5.01 -18.82
N HIS A 513 -38.74 -5.83 -19.58
CA HIS A 513 -39.09 -5.54 -20.96
C HIS A 513 -39.98 -4.30 -21.10
N ILE A 514 -39.64 -3.45 -22.07
CA ILE A 514 -40.45 -2.33 -22.54
C ILE A 514 -40.53 -2.45 -24.06
N LYS A 515 -41.74 -2.57 -24.59
CA LYS A 515 -41.92 -2.58 -26.05
C LYS A 515 -41.41 -1.29 -26.68
N PRO A 516 -40.91 -1.33 -27.93
CA PRO A 516 -40.34 -0.15 -28.58
C PRO A 516 -41.27 1.07 -28.59
N GLU A 517 -42.56 0.89 -28.87
CA GLU A 517 -43.53 1.97 -28.88
C GLU A 517 -43.78 2.58 -27.49
N ASP A 518 -43.79 1.75 -26.45
CA ASP A 518 -43.97 2.17 -25.05
C ASP A 518 -42.71 2.89 -24.56
N TYR A 519 -41.53 2.44 -24.98
CA TYR A 519 -40.25 3.08 -24.64
C TYR A 519 -40.12 4.46 -25.27
N VAL A 520 -40.51 4.64 -26.53
CA VAL A 520 -40.56 5.96 -27.19
C VAL A 520 -41.51 6.92 -26.47
N GLU A 521 -42.69 6.45 -26.05
CA GLU A 521 -43.61 7.28 -25.26
C GLU A 521 -43.04 7.61 -23.88
N LEU A 522 -42.40 6.65 -23.20
CA LEU A 522 -41.72 6.89 -21.94
C LEU A 522 -40.65 7.98 -22.08
N VAL A 523 -39.81 7.92 -23.12
CA VAL A 523 -38.79 8.95 -23.42
C VAL A 523 -39.46 10.32 -23.58
N ARG A 524 -40.55 10.41 -24.36
CA ARG A 524 -41.29 11.65 -24.59
C ARG A 524 -41.79 12.29 -23.30
N ARG A 525 -42.20 11.48 -22.32
CA ARG A 525 -42.74 11.94 -21.03
C ARG A 525 -41.65 12.27 -20.00
N VAL A 526 -40.54 11.54 -20.03
CA VAL A 526 -39.42 11.68 -19.08
C VAL A 526 -38.55 12.89 -19.38
N VAL A 527 -38.25 13.15 -20.67
CA VAL A 527 -37.34 14.25 -21.05
C VAL A 527 -37.77 15.60 -20.46
N PRO A 528 -39.04 16.04 -20.56
CA PRO A 528 -39.45 17.32 -19.98
C PRO A 528 -39.25 17.38 -18.47
N VAL A 529 -39.42 16.26 -17.75
CA VAL A 529 -39.22 16.20 -16.29
C VAL A 529 -37.74 16.39 -15.94
N ILE A 530 -36.83 15.69 -16.64
CA ILE A 530 -35.39 15.86 -16.42
C ILE A 530 -34.97 17.29 -16.74
N ARG A 531 -35.44 17.86 -17.85
CA ARG A 531 -35.07 19.23 -18.28
C ARG A 531 -35.61 20.31 -17.33
N ASP A 532 -36.81 20.13 -16.79
CA ASP A 532 -37.40 21.04 -15.81
C ASP A 532 -36.61 21.02 -14.49
N GLU A 533 -36.22 19.83 -14.03
CA GLU A 533 -35.51 19.66 -12.77
C GLU A 533 -34.01 20.04 -12.88
N TYR A 534 -33.34 19.60 -13.97
CA TYR A 534 -31.93 19.84 -14.23
C TYR A 534 -31.66 20.02 -15.75
N PRO A 535 -31.75 21.26 -16.27
CA PRO A 535 -31.58 21.54 -17.69
C PRO A 535 -30.26 21.07 -18.30
N GLU A 536 -29.18 21.07 -17.53
CA GLU A 536 -27.83 20.71 -17.97
C GLU A 536 -27.53 19.21 -17.90
N ALA A 537 -28.43 18.40 -17.31
CA ALA A 537 -28.31 16.95 -17.30
C ALA A 537 -28.22 16.38 -18.72
N LYS A 538 -27.49 15.28 -18.89
CA LYS A 538 -27.43 14.54 -20.15
C LYS A 538 -28.36 13.33 -20.09
N ILE A 539 -29.27 13.22 -21.04
CA ILE A 539 -30.28 12.17 -21.09
C ILE A 539 -29.80 11.05 -22.01
N VAL A 540 -29.66 9.85 -21.46
CA VAL A 540 -29.18 8.64 -22.14
C VAL A 540 -30.34 7.68 -22.40
N VAL A 541 -30.43 7.19 -23.63
CA VAL A 541 -31.46 6.23 -24.09
C VAL A 541 -30.83 5.12 -24.95
N GLY A 542 -31.57 4.04 -25.16
CA GLY A 542 -31.11 2.88 -25.92
C GLY A 542 -30.75 1.75 -24.96
N SER A 543 -29.48 1.65 -24.58
CA SER A 543 -28.93 0.65 -23.65
C SER A 543 -29.43 -0.77 -23.90
N ILE A 544 -29.60 -1.08 -25.18
CA ILE A 544 -30.13 -2.32 -25.73
C ILE A 544 -29.00 -3.31 -26.00
N VAL A 545 -29.25 -4.61 -25.87
CA VAL A 545 -28.32 -5.64 -26.30
C VAL A 545 -28.32 -5.73 -27.83
N LEU A 546 -27.34 -5.10 -28.48
CA LEU A 546 -27.41 -4.85 -29.92
C LEU A 546 -27.52 -6.12 -30.78
N PHE A 547 -26.91 -7.22 -30.34
CA PHE A 547 -26.95 -8.49 -31.08
C PHE A 547 -28.38 -9.06 -31.22
N TYR A 548 -29.25 -8.84 -30.23
CA TYR A 548 -30.63 -9.35 -30.22
C TYR A 548 -31.66 -8.24 -30.52
N GLY A 549 -31.45 -7.05 -29.98
CA GLY A 549 -32.40 -5.93 -30.02
C GLY A 549 -32.12 -4.89 -31.11
N GLN A 550 -31.43 -5.25 -32.20
CA GLN A 550 -31.13 -4.28 -33.27
C GLN A 550 -32.40 -3.60 -33.78
N ASP A 551 -33.46 -4.34 -34.09
CA ASP A 551 -34.72 -3.76 -34.58
C ASP A 551 -35.34 -2.76 -33.58
N ASP A 552 -35.27 -3.04 -32.29
CA ASP A 552 -35.78 -2.18 -31.21
C ASP A 552 -34.97 -0.88 -31.13
N LEU A 553 -33.65 -0.94 -31.29
CA LEU A 553 -32.80 0.25 -31.35
C LEU A 553 -33.13 1.10 -32.59
N TYR A 554 -33.33 0.48 -33.76
CA TYR A 554 -33.71 1.21 -34.98
C TYR A 554 -35.08 1.89 -34.84
N HIS A 555 -36.04 1.23 -34.19
CA HIS A 555 -37.33 1.82 -33.89
C HIS A 555 -37.19 3.09 -33.04
N LEU A 556 -36.33 3.05 -32.01
CA LEU A 556 -36.04 4.21 -31.17
C LEU A 556 -35.36 5.33 -31.97
N ILE A 557 -34.27 5.04 -32.68
CA ILE A 557 -33.47 6.10 -33.35
C ILE A 557 -34.14 6.70 -34.59
N GLN A 558 -35.18 6.06 -35.13
CA GLN A 558 -36.00 6.60 -36.22
C GLN A 558 -37.21 7.41 -35.71
N SER A 559 -37.43 7.46 -34.39
CA SER A 559 -38.55 8.16 -33.79
C SER A 559 -38.34 9.69 -33.70
N ASP A 560 -39.42 10.41 -33.45
CA ASP A 560 -39.46 11.86 -33.27
C ASP A 560 -38.87 12.34 -31.93
N VAL A 561 -38.48 11.44 -31.01
CA VAL A 561 -37.88 11.82 -29.72
C VAL A 561 -36.36 12.01 -29.81
N MET A 562 -35.71 11.65 -30.91
CA MET A 562 -34.26 11.78 -31.07
C MET A 562 -33.70 13.21 -30.91
N PRO A 563 -34.37 14.28 -31.38
CA PRO A 563 -33.91 15.64 -31.12
C PRO A 563 -33.97 16.06 -29.63
N LEU A 564 -34.61 15.26 -28.76
CA LEU A 564 -34.87 15.61 -27.36
C LEU A 564 -33.80 15.08 -26.39
N VAL A 565 -33.07 14.04 -26.79
CA VAL A 565 -32.11 13.30 -25.97
C VAL A 565 -30.66 13.69 -26.27
N ASP A 566 -29.73 13.36 -25.37
CA ASP A 566 -28.32 13.77 -25.51
C ASP A 566 -27.36 12.63 -25.85
N VAL A 567 -27.71 11.39 -25.52
CA VAL A 567 -26.83 10.23 -25.70
C VAL A 567 -27.64 9.03 -26.15
N ILE A 568 -27.14 8.35 -27.17
CA ILE A 568 -27.61 7.01 -27.57
C ILE A 568 -26.55 6.01 -27.09
N ALA A 569 -26.96 5.06 -26.24
CA ALA A 569 -26.12 3.99 -25.73
C ALA A 569 -26.61 2.62 -26.24
N TRP A 570 -25.73 1.63 -26.30
CA TRP A 570 -26.07 0.22 -26.59
C TRP A 570 -24.96 -0.73 -26.09
N HIS A 571 -25.30 -1.98 -25.78
CA HIS A 571 -24.34 -3.02 -25.41
C HIS A 571 -23.89 -3.77 -26.68
N PRO A 572 -22.65 -3.55 -27.18
CA PRO A 572 -22.30 -3.91 -28.54
C PRO A 572 -21.89 -5.37 -28.71
N LEU A 573 -21.21 -5.98 -27.74
CA LEU A 573 -20.58 -7.30 -27.87
C LEU A 573 -20.88 -8.20 -26.68
N TYR A 574 -22.12 -8.14 -26.18
CA TYR A 574 -22.53 -8.94 -25.02
C TYR A 574 -22.49 -10.44 -25.33
N GLY A 575 -21.49 -11.13 -24.77
CA GLY A 575 -21.30 -12.57 -24.96
C GLY A 575 -20.79 -13.00 -26.35
N THR A 576 -20.56 -12.08 -27.28
CA THR A 576 -20.19 -12.39 -28.67
C THR A 576 -18.68 -12.58 -28.84
N SER A 577 -18.25 -13.63 -29.53
CA SER A 577 -16.83 -13.88 -29.85
C SER A 577 -16.62 -14.42 -31.26
N PRO A 578 -15.61 -13.95 -32.03
CA PRO A 578 -15.33 -14.46 -33.37
C PRO A 578 -14.86 -15.93 -33.38
N GLU A 579 -14.54 -16.49 -32.21
CA GLU A 579 -14.25 -17.91 -32.04
C GLU A 579 -15.47 -18.79 -32.33
N TYR A 580 -16.66 -18.33 -31.95
CA TYR A 580 -17.92 -19.03 -32.24
C TYR A 580 -18.39 -18.68 -33.64
N GLU A 581 -18.80 -19.69 -34.40
CA GLU A 581 -19.20 -19.52 -35.81
C GLU A 581 -20.47 -18.67 -35.95
N GLU A 582 -21.36 -18.75 -34.97
CA GLU A 582 -22.66 -18.06 -34.94
C GLU A 582 -22.52 -16.54 -34.73
N ASP A 583 -21.53 -16.09 -33.97
CA ASP A 583 -21.33 -14.66 -33.67
C ASP A 583 -20.40 -13.96 -34.67
N ARG A 584 -19.64 -14.74 -35.44
CA ARG A 584 -18.49 -14.24 -36.21
C ARG A 584 -18.86 -13.18 -37.23
N GLU A 585 -19.99 -13.37 -37.92
CA GLU A 585 -20.47 -12.41 -38.91
C GLU A 585 -20.80 -11.07 -38.25
N TYR A 586 -21.57 -11.09 -37.16
CA TYR A 586 -21.90 -9.90 -36.38
C TYR A 586 -20.65 -9.21 -35.82
N TYR A 587 -19.73 -9.97 -35.22
CA TYR A 587 -18.50 -9.44 -34.62
C TYR A 587 -17.67 -8.63 -35.62
N TYR A 588 -17.50 -9.14 -36.85
CA TYR A 588 -16.76 -8.44 -37.89
C TYR A 588 -17.57 -7.34 -38.59
N ALA A 589 -18.90 -7.43 -38.61
CA ALA A 589 -19.79 -6.40 -39.16
C ALA A 589 -20.02 -5.21 -38.21
N TYR A 590 -19.71 -5.35 -36.92
CA TYR A 590 -19.99 -4.33 -35.90
C TYR A 590 -19.56 -2.89 -36.28
N PRO A 591 -18.37 -2.64 -36.86
CA PRO A 591 -18.00 -1.28 -37.27
C PRO A 591 -18.96 -0.65 -38.29
N ASP A 592 -19.49 -1.44 -39.24
CA ASP A 592 -20.44 -0.97 -40.24
C ASP A 592 -21.83 -0.77 -39.62
N ILE A 593 -22.25 -1.66 -38.71
CA ILE A 593 -23.50 -1.53 -37.95
C ILE A 593 -23.48 -0.25 -37.11
N ALA A 594 -22.37 0.02 -36.41
CA ALA A 594 -22.22 1.21 -35.59
C ALA A 594 -22.28 2.51 -36.41
N GLU A 595 -21.71 2.51 -37.62
CA GLU A 595 -21.81 3.68 -38.51
C GLU A 595 -23.23 3.88 -39.02
N ASP A 596 -23.95 2.81 -39.39
CA ASP A 596 -25.34 2.90 -39.86
C ASP A 596 -26.29 3.38 -38.75
N ILE A 597 -26.09 2.95 -37.50
CA ILE A 597 -26.81 3.49 -36.33
C ILE A 597 -26.59 5.00 -36.21
N LYS A 598 -25.35 5.46 -36.35
CA LYS A 598 -25.01 6.88 -36.24
C LYS A 598 -25.64 7.70 -37.36
N GLU A 599 -25.52 7.25 -38.60
CA GLU A 599 -26.12 7.92 -39.77
C GLU A 599 -27.65 7.99 -39.64
N THR A 600 -28.27 6.87 -39.24
CA THR A 600 -29.71 6.79 -39.03
C THR A 600 -30.17 7.77 -37.97
N ALA A 601 -29.58 7.77 -36.78
CA ALA A 601 -29.95 8.69 -35.70
C ALA A 601 -29.76 10.17 -36.09
N ILE A 602 -28.63 10.51 -36.75
CA ILE A 602 -28.35 11.88 -37.21
C ILE A 602 -29.39 12.33 -38.24
N SER A 603 -29.77 11.46 -39.18
CA SER A 603 -30.81 11.78 -40.18
C SER A 603 -32.19 12.03 -39.57
N HIS A 604 -32.45 11.52 -38.35
CA HIS A 604 -33.66 11.76 -37.56
C HIS A 604 -33.49 12.88 -36.51
N GLY A 605 -32.43 13.68 -36.64
CA GLY A 605 -32.26 14.94 -35.89
C GLY A 605 -31.54 14.81 -34.55
N PHE A 606 -30.94 13.64 -34.25
CA PHE A 606 -30.04 13.50 -33.11
C PHE A 606 -28.75 14.32 -33.32
N GLN A 607 -28.27 14.99 -32.26
CA GLN A 607 -27.06 15.82 -32.29
C GLN A 607 -26.10 15.52 -31.12
N GLY A 608 -26.33 14.41 -30.43
CA GLY A 608 -25.66 14.08 -29.18
C GLY A 608 -24.47 13.14 -29.31
N GLU A 609 -24.14 12.47 -28.20
CA GLU A 609 -23.04 11.50 -28.08
C GLU A 609 -23.53 10.07 -28.39
N PHE A 610 -22.64 9.23 -28.93
CA PHE A 610 -22.89 7.80 -29.12
C PHE A 610 -21.99 6.99 -28.18
N ARG A 611 -22.53 5.93 -27.56
CA ARG A 611 -21.79 5.08 -26.62
C ARG A 611 -22.08 3.60 -26.88
N GLY A 612 -21.01 2.84 -27.12
CA GLY A 612 -21.04 1.39 -26.94
C GLY A 612 -20.58 1.09 -25.53
N ASP A 613 -21.50 0.61 -24.69
CA ASP A 613 -21.32 0.38 -23.24
C ASP A 613 -20.81 -1.02 -22.92
#